data_AF-A0A6J2WDA9-F1
#
_entry.id   AF-A0A6J2WDA9-F1
#
_cell.length_a   1.000
_cell.length_b   1.000
_cell.length_c   1.000
_cell.angle_alpha   90.00
_cell.angle_beta   90.00
_cell.angle_gamma   90.00
#
_symmetry.space_group_name_H-M   'P 1'
#
loop_
_entity.id
_entity.type
_entity.pdbx_description
1 polymer ?
#
loop_
_entity_poly.entity_id
_entity_poly.type
_entity_poly.pdbx_seq_one_letter_code
_entity_poly.pdbx_strand_id
1 'polypeptide(L)'
;MDLTDILQELKIKDASAPEGLPGLSSCPVAEVLCQIQERFDDKGSAEHRPNILKSTERLFSNGDVHWLFDDANSDLRSVYEELLESLIQYAALPVCETDSGTLPEDRYEDIPAKAQAVNATLLTLSRRLENAAESLASSGESTFVRTLTRSLAPILCTFAVTHLQNQPWTNEASRRDALELLTSVVRATGGGSVLDLLCGKSGGDQRGVLGSILDTLQPELTKDKWKQNQALKHVFSWLLVQVGRPWLADYLEKVFPPSLLISDDYRTENKVLGVHCLHHIIQNVPAADLRQYNRAQVLYHALFNHLYTPEAPLIQVVLPCIIDLLAVLEKRPAHTGLPRKPNRYDEVLRLVLTHMEMEHKLALRRIYASNLVIFIEKMGIVIARHLKRLEKVIVGYLEISDGPEEKARISILDALEKLLQIAWPRMECRMGVLTRSLLRFLCDVESEPLAPKLREELMNRASRCLMLLDRCTEGKLKEQLVEVDGSCVSDAVLKCIQTVTLVQED
;
A
#
# COMPACT_ATOMS: atom_id res chain seq x y z
N MET A 1 -4.13 44.49 12.23
CA MET A 1 -4.67 44.95 10.92
C MET A 1 -6.15 44.79 11.00
N ASP A 2 -6.88 45.82 10.63
CA ASP A 2 -8.34 45.82 10.68
C ASP A 2 -8.89 45.04 9.46
N LEU A 3 -10.07 44.45 9.58
CA LEU A 3 -10.71 43.65 8.50
C LEU A 3 -10.90 44.50 7.23
N THR A 4 -11.11 45.79 7.41
CA THR A 4 -11.16 46.84 6.38
C THR A 4 -9.89 46.91 5.53
N ASP A 5 -8.72 46.83 6.15
CA ASP A 5 -7.42 46.87 5.44
C ASP A 5 -7.28 45.65 4.52
N ILE A 6 -7.74 44.48 4.97
CA ILE A 6 -7.66 43.21 4.21
C ILE A 6 -8.61 43.25 3.00
N LEU A 7 -9.82 43.79 3.17
CA LEU A 7 -10.79 43.92 2.08
C LEU A 7 -10.34 44.96 1.05
N GLN A 8 -9.69 46.04 1.50
CA GLN A 8 -9.05 47.03 0.62
C GLN A 8 -7.84 46.46 -0.14
N GLU A 9 -6.99 45.65 0.51
CA GLU A 9 -5.90 44.91 -0.14
C GLU A 9 -6.44 43.96 -1.22
N LEU A 10 -7.55 43.28 -0.93
CA LEU A 10 -8.27 42.43 -1.88
C LEU A 10 -9.06 43.22 -2.93
N LYS A 11 -9.08 44.57 -2.86
CA LYS A 11 -9.89 45.56 -3.61
C LYS A 11 -11.34 45.12 -3.84
N ILE A 12 -11.94 44.41 -2.89
CA ILE A 12 -13.33 43.97 -2.94
C ILE A 12 -14.18 45.24 -2.98
N LYS A 13 -15.08 45.34 -3.96
CA LYS A 13 -15.87 46.58 -4.12
C LYS A 13 -16.72 46.73 -2.86
N ASP A 14 -16.70 47.91 -2.24
CA ASP A 14 -17.72 48.28 -1.28
C ASP A 14 -19.08 48.02 -1.95
N ALA A 15 -19.82 47.02 -1.45
CA ALA A 15 -21.23 46.91 -1.73
C ALA A 15 -21.81 48.27 -1.34
N SER A 16 -22.33 49.01 -2.32
CA SER A 16 -22.77 50.39 -2.20
C SER A 16 -23.60 50.59 -0.93
N ALA A 17 -23.00 51.17 0.11
CA ALA A 17 -23.73 51.65 1.26
C ALA A 17 -24.49 52.92 0.83
N PRO A 18 -25.83 52.99 0.98
CA PRO A 18 -26.51 54.26 1.04
C PRO A 18 -25.91 55.02 2.23
N GLU A 19 -25.59 56.30 2.03
CA GLU A 19 -24.93 57.14 3.02
C GLU A 19 -25.63 57.08 4.40
N GLY A 20 -24.89 56.60 5.41
CA GLY A 20 -25.22 56.81 6.83
C GLY A 20 -25.50 55.54 7.64
N LEU A 21 -24.45 54.79 8.01
CA LEU A 21 -24.25 54.05 9.28
C LEU A 21 -22.89 53.31 9.21
N PRO A 22 -22.01 53.38 10.24
CA PRO A 22 -20.71 52.71 10.20
C PRO A 22 -20.81 51.27 10.72
N GLY A 23 -20.38 50.29 9.91
CA GLY A 23 -20.13 48.92 10.35
C GLY A 23 -20.11 47.90 9.21
N LEU A 24 -19.02 47.13 9.09
CA LEU A 24 -18.81 46.04 8.12
C LEU A 24 -19.77 44.84 8.27
N SER A 25 -20.80 44.96 9.09
CA SER A 25 -21.85 43.96 9.28
C SER A 25 -22.84 43.90 8.11
N SER A 26 -22.59 44.58 6.97
CA SER A 26 -23.55 44.71 5.87
C SER A 26 -23.24 43.89 4.61
N CYS A 27 -22.01 43.37 4.43
CA CYS A 27 -21.68 42.54 3.27
C CYS A 27 -21.70 41.05 3.65
N PRO A 28 -22.54 40.22 3.00
CA PRO A 28 -22.57 38.78 3.25
C PRO A 28 -21.21 38.14 2.98
N VAL A 29 -20.74 37.26 3.87
CA VAL A 29 -19.49 36.52 3.69
C VAL A 29 -19.45 35.76 2.35
N ALA A 30 -20.59 35.25 1.89
CA ALA A 30 -20.71 34.57 0.61
C ALA A 30 -20.26 35.46 -0.57
N GLU A 31 -20.66 36.73 -0.59
CA GLU A 31 -20.26 37.68 -1.65
C GLU A 31 -18.76 37.96 -1.63
N VAL A 32 -18.18 38.08 -0.43
CA VAL A 32 -16.75 38.29 -0.23
C VAL A 32 -15.96 37.10 -0.78
N LEU A 33 -16.37 35.88 -0.44
CA LEU A 33 -15.70 34.66 -0.90
C LEU A 33 -15.82 34.47 -2.42
N CYS A 34 -16.99 34.73 -3.01
CA CYS A 34 -17.17 34.72 -4.47
C CYS A 34 -16.26 35.75 -5.16
N GLN A 35 -16.16 36.98 -4.64
CA GLN A 35 -15.27 37.99 -5.22
C GLN A 35 -13.78 37.60 -5.12
N ILE A 36 -13.38 36.91 -4.05
CA ILE A 36 -12.03 36.36 -3.91
C ILE A 36 -11.79 35.31 -4.98
N GLN A 37 -12.73 34.38 -5.16
CA GLN A 37 -12.66 33.33 -6.18
C GLN A 37 -12.54 33.91 -7.59
N GLU A 38 -13.44 34.82 -7.97
CA GLU A 38 -13.45 35.47 -9.30
C GLU A 38 -12.10 36.13 -9.62
N ARG A 39 -11.49 36.80 -8.63
CA ARG A 39 -10.18 37.45 -8.78
C ARG A 39 -9.03 36.46 -8.87
N PHE A 40 -9.14 35.36 -8.15
CA PHE A 40 -8.14 34.31 -8.15
C PHE A 40 -8.11 33.57 -9.50
N ASP A 41 -9.29 33.33 -10.07
CA ASP A 41 -9.49 32.68 -11.37
C ASP A 41 -9.17 33.59 -12.56
N ASP A 42 -9.20 34.92 -12.40
CA ASP A 42 -8.84 35.87 -13.45
C ASP A 42 -7.44 35.58 -14.02
N LYS A 43 -7.38 35.42 -15.35
CA LYS A 43 -6.16 35.05 -16.08
C LYS A 43 -5.08 36.12 -15.99
N GLY A 44 -5.46 37.38 -15.74
CA GLY A 44 -4.52 38.49 -15.51
C GLY A 44 -3.83 38.47 -14.14
N SER A 45 -4.29 37.64 -13.20
CA SER A 45 -3.86 37.67 -11.80
C SER A 45 -2.73 36.70 -11.46
N ALA A 46 -2.09 36.03 -12.43
CA ALA A 46 -1.12 34.96 -12.17
C ALA A 46 0.02 35.36 -11.20
N GLU A 47 0.55 36.58 -11.33
CA GLU A 47 1.58 37.15 -10.44
C GLU A 47 1.03 37.54 -9.05
N HIS A 48 -0.27 37.80 -8.96
CA HIS A 48 -0.94 38.27 -7.75
C HIS A 48 -1.56 37.14 -6.92
N ARG A 49 -1.70 35.91 -7.46
CA ARG A 49 -2.27 34.74 -6.76
C ARG A 49 -1.63 34.45 -5.40
N PRO A 50 -0.30 34.52 -5.21
CA PRO A 50 0.31 34.33 -3.89
C PRO A 50 -0.12 35.41 -2.87
N ASN A 51 -0.34 36.64 -3.33
CA ASN A 51 -0.81 37.73 -2.46
C ASN A 51 -2.29 37.55 -2.12
N ILE A 52 -3.11 37.13 -3.08
CA ILE A 52 -4.53 36.80 -2.83
C ILE A 52 -4.62 35.68 -1.79
N LEU A 53 -3.83 34.60 -1.92
CA LEU A 53 -3.77 33.52 -0.91
C LEU A 53 -3.43 34.05 0.49
N LYS A 54 -2.39 34.89 0.61
CA LYS A 54 -2.01 35.50 1.89
C LYS A 54 -3.12 36.38 2.48
N SER A 55 -3.80 37.16 1.65
CA SER A 55 -4.92 37.99 2.11
C SER A 55 -6.13 37.15 2.50
N THR A 56 -6.41 36.05 1.81
CA THR A 56 -7.44 35.07 2.17
C THR A 56 -7.09 34.34 3.48
N GLU A 57 -5.84 33.96 3.68
CA GLU A 57 -5.34 33.40 4.95
C GLU A 57 -5.54 34.39 6.10
N ARG A 58 -5.21 35.67 5.90
CA ARG A 58 -5.46 36.74 6.88
C ARG A 58 -6.94 36.94 7.15
N LEU A 59 -7.80 36.85 6.13
CA LEU A 59 -9.26 36.93 6.27
C LEU A 59 -9.76 35.81 7.18
N PHE A 60 -9.36 34.56 6.93
CA PHE A 60 -9.75 33.44 7.80
C PHE A 60 -9.17 33.59 9.22
N SER A 61 -7.95 34.09 9.36
CA SER A 61 -7.28 34.28 10.65
C SER A 61 -7.90 35.37 11.52
N ASN A 62 -8.39 36.46 10.91
CA ASN A 62 -8.83 37.66 11.64
C ASN A 62 -10.34 37.90 11.57
N GLY A 63 -11.05 37.26 10.62
CA GLY A 63 -12.50 37.39 10.48
C GLY A 63 -13.24 36.89 11.73
N ASP A 64 -14.33 37.57 12.05
CA ASP A 64 -15.21 37.19 13.14
C ASP A 64 -15.86 35.83 12.87
N VAL A 65 -15.96 34.98 13.90
CA VAL A 65 -16.41 33.59 13.76
C VAL A 65 -17.89 33.52 13.38
N HIS A 66 -18.73 34.40 13.93
CA HIS A 66 -20.16 34.41 13.62
C HIS A 66 -20.43 34.94 12.21
N TRP A 67 -19.63 35.91 11.74
CA TRP A 67 -19.73 36.39 10.35
C TRP A 67 -19.21 35.37 9.33
N LEU A 68 -18.07 34.70 9.62
CA LEU A 68 -17.47 33.73 8.70
C LEU A 68 -18.37 32.50 8.48
N PHE A 69 -19.10 32.07 9.50
CA PHE A 69 -19.89 30.85 9.48
C PHE A 69 -21.38 31.10 9.70
N ASP A 70 -21.87 32.24 9.22
CA ASP A 70 -23.28 32.63 9.36
C ASP A 70 -24.21 31.68 8.57
N ASP A 71 -25.05 30.95 9.31
CA ASP A 71 -26.02 29.96 8.79
C ASP A 71 -27.23 30.62 8.10
N ALA A 72 -27.33 31.96 8.10
CA ALA A 72 -28.41 32.67 7.42
C ALA A 72 -28.39 32.50 5.89
N ASN A 73 -27.26 32.08 5.31
CA ASN A 73 -27.09 31.87 3.86
C ASN A 73 -27.15 30.38 3.50
N SER A 74 -28.20 29.96 2.78
CA SER A 74 -28.37 28.55 2.35
C SER A 74 -27.25 28.04 1.45
N ASP A 75 -26.54 28.93 0.76
CA ASP A 75 -25.57 28.60 -0.28
C ASP A 75 -24.11 28.71 0.20
N LEU A 76 -23.88 29.04 1.48
CA LEU A 76 -22.53 29.29 1.99
C LEU A 76 -21.62 28.05 1.85
N ARG A 77 -22.20 26.85 1.95
CA ARG A 77 -21.48 25.58 1.77
C ARG A 77 -20.84 25.46 0.38
N SER A 78 -21.62 25.67 -0.68
CA SER A 78 -21.13 25.57 -2.05
C SER A 78 -20.12 26.66 -2.37
N VAL A 79 -20.31 27.87 -1.82
CA VAL A 79 -19.34 28.97 -1.97
C VAL A 79 -17.97 28.60 -1.37
N TYR A 80 -17.94 27.97 -0.19
CA TYR A 80 -16.67 27.47 0.37
C TYR A 80 -16.08 26.35 -0.48
N GLU A 81 -16.89 25.39 -0.93
CA GLU A 81 -16.43 24.29 -1.79
C GLU A 81 -15.78 24.81 -3.09
N GLU A 82 -16.48 25.70 -3.81
CA GLU A 82 -16.01 26.32 -5.06
C GLU A 82 -14.73 27.14 -4.86
N LEU A 83 -14.66 27.94 -3.77
CA LEU A 83 -13.45 28.67 -3.44
C LEU A 83 -12.27 27.70 -3.19
N LEU A 84 -12.48 26.64 -2.39
CA LEU A 84 -11.40 25.68 -2.11
C LEU A 84 -10.93 24.96 -3.36
N GLU A 85 -11.85 24.57 -4.25
CA GLU A 85 -11.50 23.96 -5.54
C GLU A 85 -10.65 24.90 -6.39
N SER A 86 -11.02 26.18 -6.49
CA SER A 86 -10.23 27.20 -7.20
C SER A 86 -8.83 27.36 -6.60
N LEU A 87 -8.72 27.46 -5.26
CA LEU A 87 -7.43 27.59 -4.58
C LEU A 87 -6.54 26.35 -4.80
N ILE A 88 -7.10 25.15 -4.70
CA ILE A 88 -6.37 23.89 -4.90
C ILE A 88 -5.91 23.74 -6.35
N GLN A 89 -6.72 24.22 -7.31
CA GLN A 89 -6.37 24.18 -8.73
C GLN A 89 -5.09 24.97 -9.05
N TYR A 90 -4.71 25.96 -8.23
CA TYR A 90 -3.43 26.66 -8.37
C TYR A 90 -2.21 25.76 -8.13
N ALA A 91 -2.34 24.76 -7.26
CA ALA A 91 -1.32 23.75 -6.98
C ALA A 91 -1.56 22.43 -7.73
N ALA A 92 -2.51 22.40 -8.67
CA ALA A 92 -2.79 21.21 -9.47
C ALA A 92 -1.58 20.82 -10.33
N LEU A 93 -1.40 19.51 -10.48
CA LEU A 93 -0.33 18.97 -11.31
C LEU A 93 -0.60 19.25 -12.80
N PRO A 94 0.46 19.46 -13.61
CA PRO A 94 0.32 19.55 -15.06
C PRO A 94 -0.30 18.26 -15.63
N VAL A 95 -1.20 18.44 -16.60
CA VAL A 95 -1.87 17.36 -17.31
C VAL A 95 -0.86 16.63 -18.21
N CYS A 96 -0.82 15.31 -18.10
CA CYS A 96 -0.06 14.45 -19.00
C CYS A 96 -0.92 14.10 -20.23
N GLU A 97 -0.59 14.69 -21.37
CA GLU A 97 -1.27 14.42 -22.64
C GLU A 97 -0.79 13.13 -23.33
N THR A 98 0.24 12.49 -22.78
CA THR A 98 0.81 11.26 -23.35
C THR A 98 0.27 10.01 -22.67
N ASP A 99 0.12 8.94 -23.44
CA ASP A 99 -0.26 7.61 -22.92
C ASP A 99 0.74 7.03 -21.89
N SER A 100 1.92 7.65 -21.76
CA SER A 100 2.96 7.24 -20.82
C SER A 100 2.57 7.46 -19.35
N GLY A 101 1.68 8.42 -19.09
CA GLY A 101 1.30 8.83 -17.73
C GLY A 101 2.47 9.37 -16.91
N THR A 102 3.53 9.85 -17.55
CA THR A 102 4.65 10.53 -16.89
C THR A 102 5.07 11.83 -17.59
N LEU A 103 5.58 12.74 -16.78
CA LEU A 103 6.17 14.02 -17.16
C LEU A 103 7.57 14.12 -16.51
N PRO A 104 8.51 14.84 -17.14
CA PRO A 104 9.81 15.14 -16.54
C PRO A 104 9.69 15.88 -15.21
N GLU A 105 10.65 15.67 -14.30
CA GLU A 105 10.62 16.27 -12.96
C GLU A 105 10.60 17.80 -12.98
N ASP A 106 11.27 18.42 -13.95
CA ASP A 106 11.32 19.88 -14.14
C ASP A 106 9.92 20.50 -14.33
N ARG A 107 8.94 19.73 -14.80
CA ARG A 107 7.55 20.21 -14.95
C ARG A 107 6.87 20.44 -13.59
N TYR A 108 7.45 19.96 -12.50
CA TYR A 108 6.91 20.05 -11.15
C TYR A 108 7.65 21.04 -10.25
N GLU A 109 8.67 21.75 -10.73
CA GLU A 109 9.56 22.59 -9.92
C GLU A 109 8.81 23.61 -9.05
N ASP A 110 7.79 24.27 -9.60
CA ASP A 110 6.99 25.27 -8.89
C ASP A 110 5.91 24.68 -7.95
N ILE A 111 5.57 23.40 -8.12
CA ILE A 111 4.41 22.78 -7.45
C ILE A 111 4.57 22.77 -5.93
N PRO A 112 5.72 22.38 -5.33
CA PRO A 112 5.88 22.41 -3.89
C PRO A 112 5.65 23.79 -3.27
N ALA A 113 6.14 24.86 -3.90
CA ALA A 113 5.97 26.23 -3.40
C ALA A 113 4.50 26.68 -3.48
N LYS A 114 3.82 26.36 -4.59
CA LYS A 114 2.37 26.62 -4.75
C LYS A 114 1.55 25.84 -3.72
N ALA A 115 1.88 24.57 -3.51
CA ALA A 115 1.23 23.71 -2.53
C ALA A 115 1.36 24.26 -1.10
N GLN A 116 2.53 24.75 -0.71
CA GLN A 116 2.73 25.38 0.61
C GLN A 116 1.86 26.63 0.80
N ALA A 117 1.78 27.50 -0.21
CA ALA A 117 0.96 28.72 -0.15
C ALA A 117 -0.53 28.40 -0.02
N VAL A 118 -1.02 27.40 -0.76
CA VAL A 118 -2.40 26.92 -0.63
C VAL A 118 -2.61 26.27 0.74
N ASN A 119 -1.69 25.41 1.17
CA ASN A 119 -1.78 24.69 2.45
C ASN A 119 -1.88 25.64 3.65
N ALA A 120 -1.12 26.74 3.67
CA ALA A 120 -1.21 27.73 4.75
C ALA A 120 -2.63 28.31 4.89
N THR A 121 -3.27 28.61 3.76
CA THR A 121 -4.66 29.11 3.72
C THR A 121 -5.65 28.06 4.21
N LEU A 122 -5.54 26.83 3.69
CA LEU A 122 -6.41 25.70 4.06
C LEU A 122 -6.27 25.29 5.53
N LEU A 123 -5.03 25.28 6.04
CA LEU A 123 -4.72 24.95 7.42
C LEU A 123 -5.32 25.98 8.38
N THR A 124 -5.23 27.26 8.02
CA THR A 124 -5.86 28.35 8.78
C THR A 124 -7.38 28.16 8.83
N LEU A 125 -8.04 27.92 7.70
CA LEU A 125 -9.47 27.64 7.66
C LEU A 125 -9.84 26.42 8.53
N SER A 126 -9.10 25.32 8.40
CA SER A 126 -9.35 24.09 9.18
C SER A 126 -9.24 24.33 10.69
N ARG A 127 -8.23 25.07 11.16
CA ARG A 127 -8.07 25.45 12.57
C ARG A 127 -9.19 26.37 13.05
N ARG A 128 -9.66 27.28 12.20
CA ARG A 128 -10.76 28.19 12.55
C ARG A 128 -12.08 27.43 12.67
N LEU A 129 -12.33 26.46 11.79
CA LEU A 129 -13.47 25.54 11.91
C LEU A 129 -13.40 24.68 13.18
N GLU A 130 -12.22 24.15 13.53
CA GLU A 130 -11.98 23.42 14.78
C GLU A 130 -12.35 24.28 16.00
N ASN A 131 -11.76 25.47 16.11
CA ASN A 131 -12.00 26.39 17.23
C ASN A 131 -13.45 26.86 17.30
N ALA A 132 -14.09 27.13 16.15
CA ALA A 132 -15.49 27.54 16.07
C ALA A 132 -16.42 26.42 16.56
N ALA A 133 -16.14 25.17 16.19
CA ALA A 133 -16.93 24.02 16.64
C ALA A 133 -16.87 23.81 18.16
N GLU A 134 -15.73 24.13 18.79
CA GLU A 134 -15.55 24.09 20.25
C GLU A 134 -16.24 25.27 20.96
N SER A 135 -16.01 26.49 20.48
CA SER A 135 -16.56 27.71 21.09
C SER A 135 -18.09 27.75 21.02
N LEU A 136 -18.68 27.23 19.94
CA LEU A 136 -20.12 27.26 19.70
C LEU A 136 -20.84 26.04 20.24
N ALA A 137 -20.15 25.10 20.93
CA ALA A 137 -20.67 23.78 21.31
C ALA A 137 -22.02 23.80 22.09
N SER A 138 -22.37 24.91 22.74
CA SER A 138 -23.64 25.12 23.46
C SER A 138 -24.78 25.76 22.63
N SER A 139 -24.56 26.05 21.34
CA SER A 139 -25.48 26.76 20.45
C SER A 139 -25.85 25.93 19.20
N GLY A 140 -26.99 26.23 18.57
CA GLY A 140 -27.43 25.58 17.31
C GLY A 140 -26.45 25.76 16.15
N GLU A 141 -25.70 26.87 16.13
CA GLU A 141 -24.67 27.24 15.15
C GLU A 141 -23.51 26.22 15.08
N SER A 142 -23.26 25.48 16.16
CA SER A 142 -22.28 24.38 16.18
C SER A 142 -22.61 23.28 15.16
N THR A 143 -23.89 23.10 14.84
CA THR A 143 -24.37 22.06 13.92
C THR A 143 -24.02 22.41 12.47
N PHE A 144 -24.17 23.69 12.09
CA PHE A 144 -23.79 24.19 10.77
C PHE A 144 -22.27 24.06 10.56
N VAL A 145 -21.45 24.58 11.49
CA VAL A 145 -19.97 24.51 11.40
C VAL A 145 -19.48 23.07 11.26
N ARG A 146 -20.06 22.13 12.02
CA ARG A 146 -19.72 20.70 11.89
C ARG A 146 -20.15 20.11 10.55
N THR A 147 -21.27 20.54 10.00
CA THR A 147 -21.76 20.08 8.69
C THR A 147 -20.89 20.64 7.57
N LEU A 148 -20.53 21.93 7.64
CA LEU A 148 -19.61 22.61 6.74
C LEU A 148 -18.22 21.94 6.76
N THR A 149 -17.67 21.69 7.96
CA THR A 149 -16.38 21.00 8.11
C THR A 149 -16.39 19.64 7.44
N ARG A 150 -17.48 18.87 7.57
CA ARG A 150 -17.62 17.57 6.93
C ARG A 150 -17.74 17.63 5.40
N SER A 151 -18.34 18.67 4.83
CA SER A 151 -18.33 18.89 3.35
C SER A 151 -16.95 19.19 2.82
N LEU A 152 -16.19 20.02 3.54
CA LEU A 152 -14.88 20.46 3.06
C LEU A 152 -13.80 19.40 3.30
N ALA A 153 -14.01 18.49 4.26
CA ALA A 153 -13.07 17.43 4.61
C ALA A 153 -12.62 16.55 3.41
N PRO A 154 -13.51 16.06 2.51
CA PRO A 154 -13.09 15.38 1.28
C PRO A 154 -12.07 16.16 0.44
N ILE A 155 -12.33 17.45 0.19
CA ILE A 155 -11.50 18.33 -0.63
C ILE A 155 -10.14 18.55 0.05
N LEU A 156 -10.17 18.93 1.34
CA LEU A 156 -8.96 19.16 2.14
C LEU A 156 -8.11 17.90 2.28
N CYS A 157 -8.74 16.74 2.51
CA CYS A 157 -8.06 15.46 2.63
C CYS A 157 -7.39 15.07 1.30
N THR A 158 -8.10 15.20 0.18
CA THR A 158 -7.56 14.87 -1.15
C THR A 158 -6.35 15.73 -1.49
N PHE A 159 -6.40 17.03 -1.20
CA PHE A 159 -5.27 17.93 -1.37
C PHE A 159 -4.08 17.54 -0.49
N ALA A 160 -4.32 17.33 0.81
CA ALA A 160 -3.26 16.92 1.73
C ALA A 160 -2.57 15.63 1.28
N VAL A 161 -3.34 14.60 0.91
CA VAL A 161 -2.81 13.30 0.45
C VAL A 161 -2.01 13.44 -0.85
N THR A 162 -2.42 14.34 -1.74
CA THR A 162 -1.70 14.64 -2.99
C THR A 162 -0.27 15.12 -2.75
N HIS A 163 -0.04 15.88 -1.67
CA HIS A 163 1.26 16.46 -1.33
C HIS A 163 1.95 15.78 -0.15
N LEU A 164 1.41 14.67 0.38
CA LEU A 164 1.94 13.95 1.54
C LEU A 164 3.07 12.98 1.19
N GLN A 165 2.98 12.33 0.04
CA GLN A 165 3.88 11.24 -0.35
C GLN A 165 5.18 11.76 -0.98
N ASN A 166 6.28 11.02 -0.87
CA ASN A 166 7.53 11.37 -1.55
C ASN A 166 7.39 11.11 -3.06
N GLN A 167 7.10 12.17 -3.80
CA GLN A 167 6.86 12.17 -5.25
C GLN A 167 7.60 13.35 -5.92
N PRO A 168 7.81 13.32 -7.25
CA PRO A 168 8.53 14.37 -7.97
C PRO A 168 7.99 15.79 -7.77
N TRP A 169 6.70 15.94 -7.43
CA TRP A 169 6.03 17.23 -7.19
C TRP A 169 5.99 17.66 -5.72
N THR A 170 6.79 17.02 -4.85
CA THR A 170 6.80 17.30 -3.41
C THR A 170 8.21 17.52 -2.90
N ASN A 171 8.36 18.34 -1.87
CA ASN A 171 9.60 18.46 -1.09
C ASN A 171 9.33 18.23 0.40
N GLU A 172 10.38 18.23 1.22
CA GLU A 172 10.23 17.95 2.65
C GLU A 172 9.29 18.93 3.36
N ALA A 173 9.35 20.21 2.98
CA ALA A 173 8.51 21.24 3.57
C ALA A 173 7.03 21.10 3.15
N SER A 174 6.74 20.90 1.86
CA SER A 174 5.37 20.69 1.40
C SER A 174 4.73 19.44 2.03
N ARG A 175 5.50 18.37 2.23
CA ARG A 175 5.02 17.15 2.90
C ARG A 175 4.70 17.37 4.38
N ARG A 176 5.52 18.15 5.08
CA ARG A 176 5.28 18.51 6.49
C ARG A 176 4.00 19.31 6.63
N ASP A 177 3.82 20.30 5.77
CA ASP A 177 2.65 21.17 5.74
C ASP A 177 1.38 20.38 5.41
N ALA A 178 1.45 19.45 4.45
CA ALA A 178 0.35 18.56 4.10
C ALA A 178 -0.04 17.60 5.24
N LEU A 179 0.94 17.07 5.98
CA LEU A 179 0.70 16.24 7.17
C LEU A 179 0.02 17.05 8.28
N GLU A 180 0.44 18.30 8.48
CA GLU A 180 -0.16 19.20 9.45
C GLU A 180 -1.61 19.55 9.09
N LEU A 181 -1.89 19.82 7.81
CA LEU A 181 -3.25 20.01 7.30
C LEU A 181 -4.12 18.76 7.52
N LEU A 182 -3.63 17.57 7.15
CA LEU A 182 -4.38 16.32 7.36
C LEU A 182 -4.72 16.11 8.85
N THR A 183 -3.75 16.37 9.73
CA THR A 183 -3.94 16.26 11.18
C THR A 183 -4.96 17.29 11.69
N SER A 184 -4.96 18.51 11.14
CA SER A 184 -5.94 19.54 11.44
C SER A 184 -7.35 19.14 10.99
N VAL A 185 -7.50 18.56 9.81
CA VAL A 185 -8.80 18.09 9.28
C VAL A 185 -9.37 16.95 10.14
N VAL A 186 -8.52 16.01 10.55
CA VAL A 186 -8.92 14.93 11.47
C VAL A 186 -9.46 15.50 12.78
N ARG A 187 -8.77 16.49 13.38
CA ARG A 187 -9.24 17.13 14.62
C ARG A 187 -10.50 17.95 14.43
N ALA A 188 -10.58 18.74 13.35
CA ALA A 188 -11.75 19.57 13.03
C ALA A 188 -13.04 18.74 12.82
N THR A 189 -12.91 17.52 12.28
CA THR A 189 -14.04 16.58 12.16
C THR A 189 -14.37 15.83 13.45
N GLY A 190 -13.59 16.05 14.52
CA GLY A 190 -13.73 15.39 15.82
C GLY A 190 -13.21 13.94 15.83
N GLY A 191 -12.43 13.54 14.84
CA GLY A 191 -11.78 12.22 14.75
C GLY A 191 -10.46 12.17 15.52
N GLY A 192 -10.05 10.98 15.97
CA GLY A 192 -8.73 10.77 16.59
C GLY A 192 -7.67 10.30 15.60
N SER A 193 -8.10 9.83 14.43
CA SER A 193 -7.23 9.24 13.41
C SER A 193 -7.76 9.49 12.00
N VAL A 194 -6.89 9.30 11.00
CA VAL A 194 -7.27 9.30 9.58
C VAL A 194 -8.32 8.21 9.29
N LEU A 195 -8.23 7.06 9.98
CA LEU A 195 -9.22 5.99 9.86
C LEU A 195 -10.62 6.47 10.28
N ASP A 196 -10.72 7.20 11.41
CA ASP A 196 -11.99 7.74 11.89
C ASP A 196 -12.57 8.77 10.92
N LEU A 197 -11.72 9.61 10.31
CA LEU A 197 -12.13 10.56 9.28
C LEU A 197 -12.73 9.83 8.07
N LEU A 198 -12.03 8.82 7.56
CA LEU A 198 -12.42 8.09 6.34
C LEU A 198 -13.64 7.19 6.55
N CYS A 199 -13.72 6.50 7.69
CA CYS A 199 -14.75 5.47 7.95
C CYS A 199 -15.90 5.96 8.83
N GLY A 200 -15.72 7.04 9.60
CA GLY A 200 -16.61 7.43 10.68
C GLY A 200 -16.34 6.65 11.96
N LYS A 201 -16.93 7.09 13.08
CA LYS A 201 -16.74 6.46 14.39
C LYS A 201 -17.58 5.18 14.50
N SER A 202 -16.98 4.12 15.05
CA SER A 202 -17.69 2.86 15.32
C SER A 202 -18.86 3.09 16.28
N GLY A 203 -20.10 2.88 15.82
CA GLY A 203 -21.32 2.97 16.64
C GLY A 203 -22.09 4.30 16.58
N GLY A 204 -21.72 5.22 15.68
CA GLY A 204 -22.51 6.42 15.39
C GLY A 204 -23.21 6.34 14.02
N ASP A 205 -24.31 7.08 13.84
CA ASP A 205 -25.02 7.24 12.55
C ASP A 205 -24.19 7.98 11.46
N GLN A 206 -22.97 8.41 11.78
CA GLN A 206 -22.17 9.29 10.94
C GLN A 206 -21.24 8.47 10.03
N ARG A 207 -21.54 8.46 8.72
CA ARG A 207 -20.67 7.92 7.68
C ARG A 207 -19.40 8.77 7.53
N GLY A 208 -18.25 8.13 7.35
CA GLY A 208 -17.00 8.83 7.05
C GLY A 208 -16.92 9.41 5.65
N VAL A 209 -15.85 10.15 5.37
CA VAL A 209 -15.70 10.94 4.12
C VAL A 209 -15.19 10.14 2.93
N LEU A 210 -14.78 8.87 3.10
CA LEU A 210 -14.20 8.06 2.02
C LEU A 210 -15.15 7.93 0.83
N GLY A 211 -16.46 7.76 1.08
CA GLY A 211 -17.44 7.62 0.01
C GLY A 211 -17.45 8.82 -0.93
N SER A 212 -17.50 10.03 -0.36
CA SER A 212 -17.48 11.29 -1.10
C SER A 212 -16.16 11.48 -1.87
N ILE A 213 -15.02 11.15 -1.25
CA ILE A 213 -13.73 11.21 -1.94
C ILE A 213 -13.72 10.25 -3.14
N LEU A 214 -14.16 9.01 -2.96
CA LEU A 214 -14.21 8.04 -4.06
C LEU A 214 -15.16 8.48 -5.17
N ASP A 215 -16.30 9.11 -4.85
CA ASP A 215 -17.23 9.67 -5.84
C ASP A 215 -16.57 10.79 -6.68
N THR A 216 -15.73 11.62 -6.08
CA THR A 216 -14.95 12.64 -6.80
C THR A 216 -13.84 12.03 -7.66
N LEU A 217 -13.16 10.98 -7.20
CA LEU A 217 -12.04 10.39 -7.94
C LEU A 217 -12.49 9.44 -9.07
N GLN A 218 -13.66 8.81 -8.95
CA GLN A 218 -14.12 7.77 -9.87
C GLN A 218 -14.23 8.20 -11.35
N PRO A 219 -14.72 9.41 -11.69
CA PRO A 219 -14.76 9.89 -13.08
C PRO A 219 -13.38 10.00 -13.74
N GLU A 220 -12.34 10.23 -12.93
CA GLU A 220 -10.96 10.37 -13.39
C GLU A 220 -10.23 9.01 -13.39
N LEU A 221 -10.69 8.02 -12.62
CA LEU A 221 -10.18 6.65 -12.60
C LEU A 221 -10.75 5.76 -13.72
N THR A 222 -10.87 6.33 -14.91
CA THR A 222 -11.28 5.61 -16.13
C THR A 222 -10.07 5.30 -17.00
N LYS A 223 -10.18 4.30 -17.88
CA LYS A 223 -9.08 3.82 -18.74
C LYS A 223 -8.33 4.94 -19.49
N ASP A 224 -9.05 5.97 -19.91
CA ASP A 224 -8.54 7.05 -20.76
C ASP A 224 -8.02 8.25 -19.96
N LYS A 225 -8.43 8.41 -18.70
CA LYS A 225 -8.14 9.61 -17.90
C LYS A 225 -7.13 9.39 -16.78
N TRP A 226 -7.05 8.19 -16.22
CA TRP A 226 -6.35 7.99 -14.95
C TRP A 226 -4.85 8.31 -15.00
N LYS A 227 -4.26 8.33 -16.21
CA LYS A 227 -2.86 8.69 -16.48
C LYS A 227 -2.62 10.18 -16.67
N GLN A 228 -3.67 10.96 -16.91
CA GLN A 228 -3.57 12.40 -17.16
C GLN A 228 -3.08 13.16 -15.92
N ASN A 229 -3.48 12.71 -14.72
CA ASN A 229 -2.99 13.24 -13.47
C ASN A 229 -2.13 12.18 -12.75
N GLN A 230 -0.82 12.42 -12.65
CA GLN A 230 0.10 11.49 -12.00
C GLN A 230 -0.24 11.20 -10.54
N ALA A 231 -0.80 12.17 -9.80
CA ALA A 231 -1.11 12.01 -8.39
C ALA A 231 -2.28 11.04 -8.15
N LEU A 232 -3.20 10.91 -9.12
CA LEU A 232 -4.48 10.24 -8.92
C LEU A 232 -4.33 8.79 -8.40
N LYS A 233 -3.45 8.00 -9.02
CA LYS A 233 -3.16 6.61 -8.61
C LYS A 233 -2.53 6.53 -7.22
N HIS A 234 -1.73 7.51 -6.83
CA HIS A 234 -1.08 7.57 -5.52
C HIS A 234 -2.05 8.02 -4.43
N VAL A 235 -2.95 8.95 -4.74
CA VAL A 235 -4.02 9.38 -3.84
C VAL A 235 -4.99 8.22 -3.61
N PHE A 236 -5.47 7.59 -4.69
CA PHE A 236 -6.35 6.43 -4.62
C PHE A 236 -5.74 5.29 -3.80
N SER A 237 -4.50 4.88 -4.11
CA SER A 237 -3.85 3.77 -3.42
C SER A 237 -3.62 4.06 -1.94
N TRP A 238 -3.20 5.29 -1.59
CA TRP A 238 -3.00 5.70 -0.21
C TRP A 238 -4.30 5.66 0.59
N LEU A 239 -5.40 6.20 0.04
CA LEU A 239 -6.71 6.21 0.69
C LEU A 239 -7.23 4.78 0.91
N LEU A 240 -7.09 3.92 -0.09
CA LEU A 240 -7.53 2.52 -0.02
C LEU A 240 -6.84 1.78 1.12
N VAL A 241 -5.51 1.90 1.25
CA VAL A 241 -4.76 1.16 2.28
C VAL A 241 -5.00 1.66 3.70
N GLN A 242 -5.59 2.85 3.88
CA GLN A 242 -5.99 3.32 5.21
C GLN A 242 -7.23 2.59 5.74
N VAL A 243 -8.05 1.98 4.88
CA VAL A 243 -9.36 1.44 5.25
C VAL A 243 -9.37 -0.09 5.20
N GLY A 244 -9.56 -0.72 6.36
CA GLY A 244 -9.62 -2.17 6.52
C GLY A 244 -11.01 -2.71 6.85
N ARG A 245 -11.05 -3.87 7.51
CA ARG A 245 -12.30 -4.48 8.03
C ARG A 245 -12.89 -3.63 9.17
N PRO A 246 -14.23 -3.48 9.27
CA PRO A 246 -15.26 -4.02 8.36
C PRO A 246 -15.63 -3.11 7.18
N TRP A 247 -15.18 -1.85 7.15
CA TRP A 247 -15.69 -0.82 6.23
C TRP A 247 -15.36 -1.01 4.75
N LEU A 248 -14.21 -1.64 4.43
CA LEU A 248 -13.77 -1.74 3.04
C LEU A 248 -14.76 -2.48 2.13
N ALA A 249 -15.53 -3.43 2.68
CA ALA A 249 -16.50 -4.22 1.91
C ALA A 249 -17.58 -3.34 1.26
N ASP A 250 -18.03 -2.28 1.94
CA ASP A 250 -19.07 -1.36 1.45
C ASP A 250 -18.60 -0.55 0.22
N TYR A 251 -17.28 -0.39 0.07
CA TYR A 251 -16.68 0.35 -1.03
C TYR A 251 -16.11 -0.55 -2.13
N LEU A 252 -16.28 -1.88 -2.02
CA LEU A 252 -15.68 -2.86 -2.94
C LEU A 252 -15.97 -2.52 -4.40
N GLU A 253 -17.19 -2.11 -4.73
CA GLU A 253 -17.57 -1.78 -6.12
C GLU A 253 -16.84 -0.55 -6.67
N LYS A 254 -16.45 0.39 -5.81
CA LYS A 254 -15.72 1.61 -6.19
C LYS A 254 -14.22 1.39 -6.26
N VAL A 255 -13.65 0.54 -5.39
CA VAL A 255 -12.20 0.35 -5.28
C VAL A 255 -11.67 -0.80 -6.13
N PHE A 256 -12.51 -1.80 -6.42
CA PHE A 256 -12.08 -3.00 -7.16
C PHE A 256 -11.73 -2.70 -8.63
N PRO A 257 -12.56 -2.01 -9.42
CA PRO A 257 -12.23 -1.72 -10.82
C PRO A 257 -10.97 -0.85 -11.00
N PRO A 258 -10.76 0.26 -10.26
CA PRO A 258 -9.53 1.04 -10.38
C PRO A 258 -8.27 0.26 -9.97
N SER A 259 -8.36 -0.61 -8.96
CA SER A 259 -7.23 -1.45 -8.54
C SER A 259 -6.81 -2.42 -9.65
N LEU A 260 -7.79 -3.03 -10.34
CA LEU A 260 -7.53 -3.88 -11.51
C LEU A 260 -6.96 -3.07 -12.68
N LEU A 261 -7.53 -1.90 -12.96
CA LEU A 261 -7.09 -1.01 -14.04
C LEU A 261 -5.61 -0.62 -13.87
N ILE A 262 -5.21 -0.24 -12.65
CA ILE A 262 -3.82 0.13 -12.34
C ILE A 262 -2.91 -1.11 -12.45
N SER A 263 -3.38 -2.28 -12.03
CA SER A 263 -2.59 -3.52 -12.11
C SER A 263 -2.34 -4.01 -13.55
N ASP A 264 -3.26 -3.73 -14.47
CA ASP A 264 -3.17 -4.15 -15.89
C ASP A 264 -2.29 -3.23 -16.73
N ASP A 265 -1.76 -2.15 -16.16
CA ASP A 265 -0.90 -1.22 -16.88
C ASP A 265 0.40 -1.88 -17.36
N TYR A 266 0.98 -1.37 -18.44
CA TYR A 266 2.22 -1.94 -18.99
C TYR A 266 3.45 -1.64 -18.11
N ARG A 267 3.43 -0.58 -17.30
CA ARG A 267 4.58 -0.18 -16.46
C ARG A 267 4.62 -0.94 -15.14
N THR A 268 5.78 -1.48 -14.81
CA THR A 268 6.02 -2.24 -13.57
C THR A 268 5.63 -1.50 -12.29
N GLU A 269 5.94 -0.21 -12.19
CA GLU A 269 5.61 0.62 -11.02
C GLU A 269 4.10 0.67 -10.76
N ASN A 270 3.31 0.83 -11.82
CA ASN A 270 1.86 0.86 -11.74
C ASN A 270 1.33 -0.55 -11.43
N LYS A 271 1.85 -1.60 -12.09
CA LYS A 271 1.49 -2.99 -11.78
C LYS A 271 1.68 -3.31 -10.30
N VAL A 272 2.85 -2.94 -9.75
CA VAL A 272 3.18 -3.14 -8.33
C VAL A 272 2.19 -2.40 -7.42
N LEU A 273 1.92 -1.12 -7.71
CA LEU A 273 0.95 -0.33 -6.96
C LEU A 273 -0.45 -0.95 -7.00
N GLY A 274 -0.90 -1.36 -8.18
CA GLY A 274 -2.19 -2.04 -8.37
C GLY A 274 -2.26 -3.35 -7.60
N VAL A 275 -1.23 -4.19 -7.67
CA VAL A 275 -1.18 -5.46 -6.92
C VAL A 275 -1.20 -5.23 -5.41
N HIS A 276 -0.56 -4.18 -4.90
CA HIS A 276 -0.69 -3.81 -3.48
C HIS A 276 -2.14 -3.45 -3.10
N CYS A 277 -2.83 -2.66 -3.93
CA CYS A 277 -4.24 -2.37 -3.75
C CYS A 277 -5.10 -3.65 -3.75
N LEU A 278 -4.88 -4.55 -4.71
CA LEU A 278 -5.59 -5.83 -4.79
C LEU A 278 -5.32 -6.72 -3.57
N HIS A 279 -4.07 -6.78 -3.11
CA HIS A 279 -3.69 -7.56 -1.93
C HIS A 279 -4.38 -7.03 -0.67
N HIS A 280 -4.43 -5.70 -0.50
CA HIS A 280 -5.16 -5.07 0.59
C HIS A 280 -6.65 -5.41 0.57
N ILE A 281 -7.28 -5.39 -0.61
CA ILE A 281 -8.68 -5.82 -0.80
C ILE A 281 -8.86 -7.29 -0.39
N ILE A 282 -7.98 -8.19 -0.84
CA ILE A 282 -8.03 -9.62 -0.50
C ILE A 282 -7.95 -9.84 1.02
N GLN A 283 -7.06 -9.09 1.70
CA GLN A 283 -6.86 -9.22 3.15
C GLN A 283 -8.02 -8.61 3.97
N ASN A 284 -8.66 -7.55 3.46
CA ASN A 284 -9.63 -6.77 4.23
C ASN A 284 -11.10 -6.96 3.81
N VAL A 285 -11.41 -7.67 2.73
CA VAL A 285 -12.79 -7.95 2.32
C VAL A 285 -13.15 -9.40 2.70
N PRO A 286 -14.37 -9.67 3.24
CA PRO A 286 -14.81 -11.03 3.51
C PRO A 286 -14.75 -11.92 2.26
N ALA A 287 -14.31 -13.16 2.46
CA ALA A 287 -14.19 -14.13 1.37
C ALA A 287 -15.53 -14.43 0.67
N ALA A 288 -16.67 -14.23 1.34
CA ALA A 288 -17.99 -14.35 0.72
C ALA A 288 -18.21 -13.28 -0.36
N ASP A 289 -17.90 -12.03 -0.06
CA ASP A 289 -18.12 -10.88 -0.96
C ASP A 289 -17.16 -10.91 -2.16
N LEU A 290 -15.94 -11.43 -1.95
CA LEU A 290 -15.00 -11.69 -3.04
C LEU A 290 -15.47 -12.83 -3.96
N ARG A 291 -16.20 -13.83 -3.44
CA ARG A 291 -16.74 -14.92 -4.28
C ARG A 291 -18.00 -14.50 -5.03
N GLN A 292 -18.74 -13.51 -4.52
CA GLN A 292 -19.88 -12.95 -5.23
C GLN A 292 -19.45 -12.38 -6.59
N TYR A 293 -20.33 -12.54 -7.59
CA TYR A 293 -20.12 -12.07 -8.96
C TYR A 293 -18.80 -12.52 -9.61
N ASN A 294 -18.21 -13.63 -9.12
CA ASN A 294 -16.94 -14.17 -9.59
C ASN A 294 -15.75 -13.19 -9.49
N ARG A 295 -15.77 -12.22 -8.57
CA ARG A 295 -14.68 -11.24 -8.41
C ARG A 295 -13.35 -11.92 -8.08
N ALA A 296 -13.35 -12.96 -7.25
CA ALA A 296 -12.16 -13.73 -6.90
C ALA A 296 -11.55 -14.46 -8.13
N GLN A 297 -12.37 -14.88 -9.10
CA GLN A 297 -11.90 -15.48 -10.34
C GLN A 297 -11.27 -14.42 -11.25
N VAL A 298 -11.84 -13.23 -11.33
CA VAL A 298 -11.24 -12.09 -12.05
C VAL A 298 -9.87 -11.74 -11.45
N LEU A 299 -9.78 -11.64 -10.12
CA LEU A 299 -8.51 -11.44 -9.42
C LEU A 299 -7.49 -12.55 -9.76
N TYR A 300 -7.94 -13.81 -9.78
CA TYR A 300 -7.05 -14.93 -10.09
C TYR A 300 -6.45 -14.79 -11.48
N HIS A 301 -7.27 -14.50 -12.49
CA HIS A 301 -6.79 -14.33 -13.86
C HIS A 301 -5.83 -13.14 -13.99
N ALA A 302 -6.15 -12.00 -13.37
CA ALA A 302 -5.28 -10.82 -13.38
C ALA A 302 -3.91 -11.12 -12.73
N LEU A 303 -3.90 -11.66 -11.50
CA LEU A 303 -2.66 -11.97 -10.78
C LEU A 303 -1.87 -13.09 -11.44
N PHE A 304 -2.54 -14.12 -11.96
CA PHE A 304 -1.88 -15.23 -12.65
C PHE A 304 -1.16 -14.77 -13.92
N ASN A 305 -1.75 -13.83 -14.67
CA ASN A 305 -1.12 -13.26 -15.86
C ASN A 305 0.20 -12.55 -15.54
N HIS A 306 0.30 -11.88 -14.39
CA HIS A 306 1.55 -11.23 -13.97
C HIS A 306 2.69 -12.21 -13.72
N LEU A 307 2.41 -13.48 -13.39
CA LEU A 307 3.44 -14.49 -13.15
C LEU A 307 4.26 -14.81 -14.41
N TYR A 308 3.73 -14.54 -15.61
CA TYR A 308 4.47 -14.73 -16.87
C TYR A 308 5.50 -13.63 -17.16
N THR A 309 5.49 -12.54 -16.40
CA THR A 309 6.43 -11.42 -16.58
C THR A 309 7.56 -11.52 -15.55
N PRO A 310 8.82 -11.83 -15.93
CA PRO A 310 9.93 -12.07 -15.01
C PRO A 310 10.56 -10.76 -14.49
N GLU A 311 9.74 -9.91 -13.87
CA GLU A 311 10.13 -8.65 -13.23
C GLU A 311 10.16 -8.84 -11.71
N ALA A 312 11.36 -8.77 -11.10
CA ALA A 312 11.53 -9.06 -9.67
C ALA A 312 10.61 -8.23 -8.75
N PRO A 313 10.49 -6.89 -8.89
CA PRO A 313 9.61 -6.09 -8.04
C PRO A 313 8.14 -6.52 -8.14
N LEU A 314 7.70 -6.93 -9.33
CA LEU A 314 6.33 -7.38 -9.56
C LEU A 314 6.08 -8.77 -8.95
N ILE A 315 6.96 -9.74 -9.22
CA ILE A 315 6.81 -11.10 -8.69
C ILE A 315 6.85 -11.10 -7.16
N GLN A 316 7.65 -10.22 -6.55
CA GLN A 316 7.74 -10.05 -5.10
C GLN A 316 6.38 -9.73 -4.45
N VAL A 317 5.54 -8.94 -5.13
CA VAL A 317 4.22 -8.55 -4.60
C VAL A 317 3.10 -9.47 -5.07
N VAL A 318 3.22 -10.03 -6.27
CA VAL A 318 2.19 -10.92 -6.85
C VAL A 318 2.14 -12.27 -6.13
N LEU A 319 3.28 -12.87 -5.76
CA LEU A 319 3.28 -14.21 -5.14
C LEU A 319 2.54 -14.27 -3.80
N PRO A 320 2.83 -13.40 -2.81
CA PRO A 320 2.05 -13.37 -1.58
C PRO A 320 0.56 -13.10 -1.84
N CYS A 321 0.26 -12.14 -2.73
CA CYS A 321 -1.10 -11.74 -3.07
C CYS A 321 -1.92 -12.90 -3.66
N ILE A 322 -1.36 -13.63 -4.65
CA ILE A 322 -2.07 -14.76 -5.25
C ILE A 322 -2.22 -15.93 -4.27
N ILE A 323 -1.23 -16.20 -3.40
CA ILE A 323 -1.32 -17.27 -2.40
C ILE A 323 -2.45 -17.00 -1.39
N ASP A 324 -2.63 -15.75 -0.98
CA ASP A 324 -3.73 -15.34 -0.10
C ASP A 324 -5.08 -15.41 -0.81
N LEU A 325 -5.15 -15.00 -2.08
CA LEU A 325 -6.35 -15.19 -2.90
C LEU A 325 -6.71 -16.67 -3.06
N LEU A 326 -5.73 -17.56 -3.23
CA LEU A 326 -5.98 -19.00 -3.33
C LEU A 326 -6.65 -19.53 -2.06
N ALA A 327 -6.39 -18.97 -0.89
CA ALA A 327 -7.09 -19.33 0.35
C ALA A 327 -8.57 -18.88 0.36
N VAL A 328 -8.93 -17.88 -0.46
CA VAL A 328 -10.32 -17.49 -0.72
C VAL A 328 -10.97 -18.44 -1.72
N LEU A 329 -10.26 -18.86 -2.78
CA LEU A 329 -10.83 -19.69 -3.84
C LEU A 329 -10.93 -21.17 -3.47
N GLU A 330 -9.97 -21.69 -2.72
CA GLU A 330 -9.78 -23.12 -2.49
C GLU A 330 -10.07 -23.51 -1.04
N LYS A 331 -10.64 -24.71 -0.86
CA LYS A 331 -10.81 -25.29 0.49
C LYS A 331 -9.48 -25.86 0.96
N ARG A 332 -9.23 -25.79 2.27
CA ARG A 332 -8.06 -26.44 2.88
C ARG A 332 -8.04 -27.94 2.55
N PRO A 333 -6.87 -28.57 2.38
CA PRO A 333 -6.75 -30.01 2.09
C PRO A 333 -7.50 -30.92 3.06
N ALA A 334 -7.58 -30.53 4.34
CA ALA A 334 -8.31 -31.26 5.38
C ALA A 334 -9.83 -31.35 5.12
N HIS A 335 -10.40 -30.39 4.40
CA HIS A 335 -11.84 -30.31 4.10
C HIS A 335 -12.15 -30.69 2.64
N THR A 336 -11.18 -31.27 1.93
CA THR A 336 -11.38 -31.80 0.58
C THR A 336 -11.68 -33.29 0.64
N GLY A 337 -12.71 -33.72 -0.10
CA GLY A 337 -13.06 -35.13 -0.22
C GLY A 337 -11.97 -35.94 -0.93
N LEU A 338 -11.98 -37.26 -0.69
CA LEU A 338 -11.14 -38.20 -1.40
C LEU A 338 -11.85 -38.69 -2.68
N PRO A 339 -11.17 -38.82 -3.82
CA PRO A 339 -9.76 -38.47 -4.07
C PRO A 339 -9.57 -36.96 -4.25
N ARG A 340 -8.46 -36.42 -3.71
CA ARG A 340 -8.12 -35.01 -3.89
C ARG A 340 -7.72 -34.78 -5.36
N LYS A 341 -8.42 -33.88 -6.05
CA LYS A 341 -8.07 -33.45 -7.41
C LYS A 341 -7.02 -32.33 -7.39
N PRO A 342 -6.26 -32.11 -8.48
CA PRO A 342 -5.46 -30.90 -8.64
C PRO A 342 -6.33 -29.64 -8.61
N ASN A 343 -5.83 -28.58 -8.00
CA ASN A 343 -6.51 -27.29 -7.92
C ASN A 343 -5.59 -26.13 -8.30
N ARG A 344 -6.04 -24.89 -8.08
CA ARG A 344 -5.28 -23.68 -8.46
C ARG A 344 -3.93 -23.54 -7.72
N TYR A 345 -3.79 -24.09 -6.51
CA TYR A 345 -2.46 -24.17 -5.87
C TYR A 345 -1.49 -25.01 -6.70
N ASP A 346 -1.94 -26.15 -7.23
CA ASP A 346 -1.11 -26.98 -8.10
C ASP A 346 -0.75 -26.27 -9.42
N GLU A 347 -1.65 -25.45 -9.98
CA GLU A 347 -1.40 -24.66 -11.20
C GLU A 347 -0.33 -23.59 -10.97
N VAL A 348 -0.51 -22.76 -9.94
CA VAL A 348 0.44 -21.68 -9.62
C VAL A 348 1.79 -22.26 -9.24
N LEU A 349 1.85 -23.27 -8.37
CA LEU A 349 3.12 -23.87 -7.97
C LEU A 349 3.84 -24.52 -9.16
N ARG A 350 3.11 -25.17 -10.09
CA ARG A 350 3.74 -25.73 -11.30
C ARG A 350 4.39 -24.65 -12.16
N LEU A 351 3.73 -23.50 -12.33
CA LEU A 351 4.30 -22.38 -13.08
C LEU A 351 5.54 -21.81 -12.38
N VAL A 352 5.43 -21.55 -11.07
CA VAL A 352 6.54 -21.04 -10.25
C VAL A 352 7.75 -21.98 -10.32
N LEU A 353 7.56 -23.29 -10.14
CA LEU A 353 8.65 -24.27 -10.26
C LEU A 353 9.27 -24.28 -11.66
N THR A 354 8.50 -24.03 -12.71
CA THR A 354 9.04 -23.95 -14.08
C THR A 354 9.96 -22.75 -14.23
N HIS A 355 9.59 -21.60 -13.66
CA HIS A 355 10.47 -20.44 -13.64
C HIS A 355 11.71 -20.70 -12.78
N MET A 356 11.53 -21.28 -11.58
CA MET A 356 12.65 -21.58 -10.69
C MET A 356 13.71 -22.48 -11.32
N GLU A 357 13.31 -23.53 -12.04
CA GLU A 357 14.22 -24.50 -12.69
C GLU A 357 15.16 -23.83 -13.71
N MET A 358 14.76 -22.72 -14.33
CA MET A 358 15.54 -22.01 -15.37
C MET A 358 16.03 -20.62 -14.92
N GLU A 359 15.85 -20.26 -13.64
CA GLU A 359 16.11 -18.91 -13.17
C GLU A 359 17.61 -18.66 -12.86
N HIS A 360 18.15 -17.65 -13.53
CA HIS A 360 19.55 -17.22 -13.38
C HIS A 360 19.66 -15.86 -12.68
N LYS A 361 18.59 -15.05 -12.65
CA LYS A 361 18.61 -13.75 -11.95
C LYS A 361 18.51 -13.97 -10.44
N LEU A 362 19.56 -13.63 -9.72
CA LEU A 362 19.65 -13.82 -8.26
C LEU A 362 18.48 -13.19 -7.50
N ALA A 363 18.02 -12.01 -7.92
CA ALA A 363 16.87 -11.34 -7.31
C ALA A 363 15.59 -12.19 -7.38
N LEU A 364 15.29 -12.80 -8.53
CA LEU A 364 14.14 -13.68 -8.71
C LEU A 364 14.30 -15.00 -7.95
N ARG A 365 15.51 -15.58 -7.92
CA ARG A 365 15.79 -16.78 -7.12
C ARG A 365 15.43 -16.56 -5.64
N ARG A 366 15.85 -15.43 -5.06
CA ARG A 366 15.52 -15.06 -3.67
C ARG A 366 14.01 -14.95 -3.45
N ILE A 367 13.31 -14.30 -4.38
CA ILE A 367 11.86 -14.10 -4.29
C ILE A 367 11.13 -15.45 -4.37
N TYR A 368 11.45 -16.28 -5.35
CA TYR A 368 10.81 -17.59 -5.47
C TYR A 368 11.09 -18.48 -4.27
N ALA A 369 12.36 -18.55 -3.83
CA ALA A 369 12.77 -19.35 -2.68
C ALA A 369 12.03 -18.95 -1.39
N SER A 370 11.96 -17.66 -1.09
CA SER A 370 11.28 -17.15 0.12
C SER A 370 9.77 -17.43 0.15
N ASN A 371 9.13 -17.64 -1.00
CA ASN A 371 7.70 -17.96 -1.08
C ASN A 371 7.41 -19.48 -1.04
N LEU A 372 8.41 -20.36 -1.20
CA LEU A 372 8.16 -21.81 -1.24
C LEU A 372 7.60 -22.36 0.08
N VAL A 373 8.09 -21.89 1.22
CA VAL A 373 7.59 -22.32 2.54
C VAL A 373 6.08 -22.10 2.64
N ILE A 374 5.59 -20.95 2.16
CA ILE A 374 4.16 -20.60 2.19
C ILE A 374 3.34 -21.58 1.35
N PHE A 375 3.81 -21.95 0.15
CA PHE A 375 3.15 -22.98 -0.66
C PHE A 375 3.10 -24.33 0.05
N ILE A 376 4.22 -24.77 0.62
CA ILE A 376 4.33 -26.06 1.31
C ILE A 376 3.34 -26.11 2.50
N GLU A 377 3.24 -25.03 3.28
CA GLU A 377 2.31 -24.92 4.39
C GLU A 377 0.84 -24.92 3.97
N LYS A 378 0.47 -24.12 2.96
CA LYS A 378 -0.93 -24.02 2.52
C LYS A 378 -1.41 -25.30 1.84
N MET A 379 -0.54 -25.98 1.09
CA MET A 379 -0.87 -27.23 0.40
C MET A 379 -0.84 -28.45 1.34
N GLY A 380 -0.07 -28.40 2.43
CA GLY A 380 0.12 -29.53 3.34
C GLY A 380 0.59 -30.78 2.59
N ILE A 381 0.08 -31.96 2.98
CA ILE A 381 0.47 -33.24 2.37
C ILE A 381 0.25 -33.33 0.85
N VAL A 382 -0.61 -32.47 0.27
CA VAL A 382 -0.86 -32.43 -1.18
C VAL A 382 0.39 -32.00 -1.97
N ILE A 383 1.33 -31.32 -1.30
CA ILE A 383 2.64 -30.99 -1.86
C ILE A 383 3.40 -32.22 -2.38
N ALA A 384 3.06 -33.42 -1.90
CA ALA A 384 3.62 -34.69 -2.32
C ALA A 384 3.60 -34.89 -3.86
N ARG A 385 2.62 -34.30 -4.56
CA ARG A 385 2.50 -34.35 -6.04
C ARG A 385 3.65 -33.66 -6.75
N HIS A 386 4.28 -32.66 -6.11
CA HIS A 386 5.30 -31.81 -6.71
C HIS A 386 6.72 -32.17 -6.28
N LEU A 387 6.89 -33.20 -5.44
CA LEU A 387 8.18 -33.57 -4.83
C LEU A 387 9.30 -33.79 -5.85
N LYS A 388 8.99 -34.39 -7.01
CA LYS A 388 10.00 -34.64 -8.05
C LYS A 388 10.62 -33.33 -8.58
N ARG A 389 9.81 -32.28 -8.69
CA ARG A 389 10.26 -30.96 -9.18
C ARG A 389 10.86 -30.14 -8.05
N LEU A 390 10.26 -30.18 -6.87
CA LEU A 390 10.81 -29.55 -5.66
C LEU A 390 12.21 -30.06 -5.34
N GLU A 391 12.46 -31.38 -5.40
CA GLU A 391 13.80 -31.94 -5.21
C GLU A 391 14.82 -31.30 -6.15
N LYS A 392 14.51 -31.22 -7.46
CA LYS A 392 15.40 -30.59 -8.45
C LYS A 392 15.69 -29.13 -8.14
N VAL A 393 14.65 -28.37 -7.79
CA VAL A 393 14.77 -26.94 -7.44
C VAL A 393 15.60 -26.77 -6.16
N ILE A 394 15.35 -27.57 -5.13
CA ILE A 394 16.08 -27.52 -3.86
C ILE A 394 17.56 -27.79 -4.11
N VAL A 395 17.89 -28.89 -4.79
CA VAL A 395 19.28 -29.25 -5.11
C VAL A 395 19.95 -28.13 -5.92
N GLY A 396 19.34 -27.67 -7.01
CA GLY A 396 19.92 -26.63 -7.87
C GLY A 396 20.02 -25.25 -7.22
N TYR A 397 19.24 -24.98 -6.17
CA TYR A 397 19.36 -23.74 -5.42
C TYR A 397 20.41 -23.79 -4.32
N LEU A 398 20.62 -24.94 -3.69
CA LEU A 398 21.70 -25.12 -2.71
C LEU A 398 23.10 -25.01 -3.33
N GLU A 399 23.24 -25.43 -4.59
CA GLU A 399 24.53 -25.42 -5.30
C GLU A 399 25.03 -24.02 -5.72
N ILE A 400 24.16 -23.01 -5.75
CA ILE A 400 24.51 -21.68 -6.28
C ILE A 400 24.39 -20.65 -5.15
N SER A 401 25.52 -20.04 -4.78
CA SER A 401 25.56 -18.85 -3.92
C SER A 401 24.82 -17.69 -4.59
N ASP A 402 23.93 -17.05 -3.84
CA ASP A 402 23.18 -15.89 -4.33
C ASP A 402 23.73 -14.55 -3.81
N GLY A 403 24.95 -14.51 -3.28
CA GLY A 403 25.64 -13.30 -2.82
C GLY A 403 25.89 -13.29 -1.30
N PRO A 404 26.41 -12.17 -0.74
CA PRO A 404 26.98 -12.14 0.61
C PRO A 404 25.97 -12.39 1.75
N GLU A 405 24.67 -12.33 1.47
CA GLU A 405 23.60 -12.55 2.44
C GLU A 405 22.98 -13.96 2.33
N GLU A 406 23.27 -14.71 1.26
CA GLU A 406 22.80 -16.09 1.01
C GLU A 406 21.28 -16.32 1.21
N LYS A 407 20.48 -15.30 0.88
CA LYS A 407 19.04 -15.27 1.12
C LYS A 407 18.30 -16.42 0.44
N ALA A 408 18.71 -16.82 -0.76
CA ALA A 408 18.07 -17.91 -1.49
C ALA A 408 18.41 -19.26 -0.86
N ARG A 409 19.68 -19.54 -0.54
CA ARG A 409 20.09 -20.81 0.08
C ARG A 409 19.45 -21.00 1.46
N ILE A 410 19.40 -19.93 2.28
CA ILE A 410 18.68 -19.92 3.56
C ILE A 410 17.20 -20.28 3.36
N SER A 411 16.51 -19.58 2.44
CA SER A 411 15.08 -19.81 2.19
C SER A 411 14.78 -21.22 1.66
N ILE A 412 15.72 -21.81 0.91
CA ILE A 412 15.59 -23.18 0.38
C ILE A 412 15.82 -24.24 1.46
N LEU A 413 16.73 -24.00 2.41
CA LEU A 413 16.87 -24.86 3.58
C LEU A 413 15.60 -24.84 4.43
N ASP A 414 14.97 -23.68 4.61
CA ASP A 414 13.67 -23.58 5.31
C ASP A 414 12.56 -24.32 4.57
N ALA A 415 12.52 -24.18 3.25
CA ALA A 415 11.58 -24.90 2.40
C ALA A 415 11.79 -26.42 2.50
N LEU A 416 13.05 -26.88 2.49
CA LEU A 416 13.39 -28.30 2.64
C LEU A 416 13.00 -28.83 4.02
N GLU A 417 13.34 -28.12 5.10
CA GLU A 417 12.93 -28.50 6.46
C GLU A 417 11.41 -28.66 6.54
N LYS A 418 10.66 -27.68 6.02
CA LYS A 418 9.20 -27.73 6.04
C LYS A 418 8.65 -28.88 5.19
N LEU A 419 9.29 -29.16 4.06
CA LEU A 419 8.92 -30.26 3.18
C LEU A 419 9.13 -31.62 3.86
N LEU A 420 10.26 -31.79 4.55
CA LEU A 420 10.56 -33.00 5.32
C LEU A 420 9.50 -33.21 6.40
N GLN A 421 9.11 -32.17 7.14
CA GLN A 421 8.08 -32.27 8.18
C GLN A 421 6.69 -32.62 7.63
N ILE A 422 6.27 -32.02 6.51
CA ILE A 422 4.90 -32.15 5.98
C ILE A 422 4.74 -33.39 5.10
N ALA A 423 5.77 -33.76 4.34
CA ALA A 423 5.73 -34.83 3.36
C ALA A 423 6.67 -36.00 3.74
N TRP A 424 7.01 -36.14 5.02
CA TRP A 424 7.86 -37.20 5.58
C TRP A 424 7.59 -38.60 5.02
N PRO A 425 6.32 -39.06 4.79
CA PRO A 425 6.07 -40.44 4.34
C PRO A 425 6.58 -40.75 2.93
N ARG A 426 7.04 -39.73 2.19
CA ARG A 426 7.54 -39.84 0.81
C ARG A 426 9.00 -39.47 0.67
N MET A 427 9.71 -39.22 1.78
CA MET A 427 11.10 -38.73 1.76
C MET A 427 12.13 -39.85 1.61
N GLU A 428 11.81 -41.08 2.00
CA GLU A 428 12.75 -42.22 1.92
C GLU A 428 13.34 -42.42 0.52
N CYS A 429 12.50 -42.38 -0.52
CA CYS A 429 12.95 -42.52 -1.92
C CYS A 429 13.89 -41.40 -2.40
N ARG A 430 14.05 -40.33 -1.61
CA ARG A 430 14.84 -39.12 -1.93
C ARG A 430 16.08 -38.97 -1.08
N MET A 431 16.24 -39.84 -0.07
CA MET A 431 17.35 -39.81 0.89
C MET A 431 18.70 -39.65 0.18
N GLY A 432 19.03 -40.52 -0.77
CA GLY A 432 20.34 -40.49 -1.42
C GLY A 432 20.62 -39.23 -2.25
N VAL A 433 19.61 -38.57 -2.81
CA VAL A 433 19.81 -37.31 -3.56
C VAL A 433 19.98 -36.14 -2.60
N LEU A 434 19.10 -36.04 -1.60
CA LEU A 434 19.11 -34.94 -0.63
C LEU A 434 20.34 -34.99 0.27
N THR A 435 20.73 -36.17 0.76
CA THR A 435 21.95 -36.34 1.57
C THR A 435 23.19 -35.87 0.80
N ARG A 436 23.37 -36.34 -0.44
CA ARG A 436 24.53 -35.92 -1.26
C ARG A 436 24.55 -34.41 -1.49
N SER A 437 23.40 -33.81 -1.77
CA SER A 437 23.28 -32.36 -1.97
C SER A 437 23.61 -31.57 -0.70
N LEU A 438 23.09 -32.00 0.46
CA LEU A 438 23.34 -31.35 1.75
C LEU A 438 24.80 -31.49 2.21
N LEU A 439 25.40 -32.68 2.06
CA LEU A 439 26.81 -32.90 2.39
C LEU A 439 27.73 -32.07 1.50
N ARG A 440 27.45 -32.03 0.18
CA ARG A 440 28.18 -31.17 -0.75
C ARG A 440 28.06 -29.70 -0.34
N PHE A 441 26.84 -29.25 -0.05
CA PHE A 441 26.58 -27.88 0.41
C PHE A 441 27.37 -27.52 1.67
N LEU A 442 27.48 -28.42 2.65
CA LEU A 442 28.29 -28.20 3.85
C LEU A 442 29.78 -27.99 3.51
N CYS A 443 30.33 -28.82 2.61
CA CYS A 443 31.72 -28.68 2.15
C CYS A 443 31.95 -27.36 1.38
N ASP A 444 30.99 -26.98 0.53
CA ASP A 444 31.06 -25.75 -0.27
C ASP A 444 31.03 -24.51 0.65
N VAL A 445 30.08 -24.45 1.59
CA VAL A 445 29.93 -23.34 2.56
C VAL A 445 31.15 -23.15 3.47
N GLU A 446 31.82 -24.24 3.86
CA GLU A 446 33.05 -24.15 4.64
C GLU A 446 34.19 -23.53 3.82
N SER A 447 34.27 -23.86 2.54
CA SER A 447 35.31 -23.38 1.63
C SER A 447 35.09 -21.94 1.17
N GLU A 448 33.85 -21.45 1.23
CA GLU A 448 33.46 -20.12 0.76
C GLU A 448 33.87 -19.00 1.76
N PRO A 449 34.25 -17.80 1.25
CA PRO A 449 34.64 -16.65 2.07
C PRO A 449 33.42 -15.91 2.65
N LEU A 450 32.62 -16.61 3.45
CA LEU A 450 31.42 -16.08 4.11
C LEU A 450 31.72 -15.47 5.48
N ALA A 451 30.86 -14.56 5.92
CA ALA A 451 30.89 -14.05 7.29
C ALA A 451 30.68 -15.21 8.29
N PRO A 452 31.45 -15.31 9.40
CA PRO A 452 31.39 -16.46 10.30
C PRO A 452 29.97 -16.79 10.82
N LYS A 453 29.19 -15.76 11.17
CA LYS A 453 27.79 -15.92 11.62
C LYS A 453 26.89 -16.52 10.54
N LEU A 454 27.07 -16.09 9.29
CA LEU A 454 26.29 -16.58 8.17
C LEU A 454 26.66 -18.02 7.83
N ARG A 455 27.96 -18.34 7.86
CA ARG A 455 28.45 -19.72 7.69
C ARG A 455 27.84 -20.65 8.73
N GLU A 456 27.91 -20.27 10.00
CA GLU A 456 27.32 -21.03 11.10
C GLU A 456 25.81 -21.25 10.91
N GLU A 457 25.07 -20.21 10.51
CA GLU A 457 23.64 -20.31 10.25
C GLU A 457 23.30 -21.31 9.13
N LEU A 458 24.01 -21.23 8.00
CA LEU A 458 23.82 -22.15 6.87
C LEU A 458 24.13 -23.60 7.27
N MET A 459 25.24 -23.82 7.97
CA MET A 459 25.65 -25.15 8.44
C MET A 459 24.66 -25.72 9.46
N ASN A 460 24.16 -24.90 10.39
CA ASN A 460 23.16 -25.32 11.38
C ASN A 460 21.83 -25.72 10.71
N ARG A 461 21.34 -24.94 9.75
CA ARG A 461 20.12 -25.27 9.01
C ARG A 461 20.27 -26.52 8.16
N ALA A 462 21.40 -26.70 7.48
CA ALA A 462 21.68 -27.93 6.72
C ALA A 462 21.77 -29.16 7.63
N SER A 463 22.39 -29.03 8.80
CA SER A 463 22.44 -30.10 9.83
C SER A 463 21.04 -30.48 10.31
N ARG A 464 20.18 -29.48 10.56
CA ARG A 464 18.78 -29.70 10.93
C ARG A 464 18.00 -30.44 9.83
N CYS A 465 18.21 -30.09 8.56
CA CYS A 465 17.64 -30.83 7.43
C CYS A 465 18.12 -32.29 7.38
N LEU A 466 19.41 -32.56 7.65
CA LEU A 466 19.94 -33.93 7.73
C LEU A 466 19.31 -34.71 8.89
N MET A 467 19.17 -34.11 10.08
CA MET A 467 18.50 -34.73 11.23
C MET A 467 17.04 -35.07 10.92
N LEU A 468 16.30 -34.15 10.28
CA LEU A 468 14.92 -34.40 9.88
C LEU A 468 14.82 -35.47 8.81
N LEU A 469 15.77 -35.51 7.87
CA LEU A 469 15.82 -36.54 6.84
C LEU A 469 16.07 -37.92 7.44
N ASP A 470 16.97 -38.05 8.41
CA ASP A 470 17.22 -39.30 9.13
C ASP A 470 15.98 -39.80 9.88
N ARG A 471 15.24 -38.88 10.54
CA ARG A 471 13.96 -39.21 11.17
C ARG A 471 12.93 -39.69 10.14
N CYS A 472 12.92 -39.13 8.93
CA CYS A 472 12.03 -39.59 7.85
C CYS A 472 12.42 -40.96 7.29
N THR A 473 13.64 -41.45 7.56
CA THR A 473 14.16 -42.73 7.05
C THR A 473 14.44 -43.74 8.15
N GLU A 474 13.93 -43.51 9.36
CA GLU A 474 14.03 -44.42 10.50
C GLU A 474 15.49 -44.80 10.83
N GLY A 475 16.42 -43.85 10.74
CA GLY A 475 17.83 -44.06 11.12
C GLY A 475 18.75 -44.60 10.02
N LYS A 476 18.22 -44.90 8.82
CA LYS A 476 19.05 -45.42 7.70
C LYS A 476 20.12 -44.44 7.25
N LEU A 477 19.88 -43.14 7.39
CA LEU A 477 20.87 -42.12 7.02
C LEU A 477 22.01 -42.10 8.03
N LYS A 478 21.70 -42.18 9.33
CA LYS A 478 22.68 -42.28 10.41
C LYS A 478 23.63 -43.45 10.20
N GLU A 479 23.13 -44.63 9.82
CA GLU A 479 23.98 -45.79 9.50
C GLU A 479 25.00 -45.49 8.38
N GLN A 480 24.60 -44.76 7.33
CA GLN A 480 25.49 -44.38 6.23
C GLN A 480 26.51 -43.30 6.62
N LEU A 481 26.16 -42.41 7.57
CA LEU A 481 27.02 -41.30 7.97
C LEU A 481 28.08 -41.69 9.00
N VAL A 482 27.92 -42.82 9.71
CA VAL A 482 28.91 -43.33 10.68
C VAL A 482 30.26 -43.65 10.03
N GLU A 483 30.27 -43.96 8.73
CA GLU A 483 31.49 -44.25 7.96
C GLU A 483 32.32 -42.98 7.64
N VAL A 484 31.78 -41.78 7.86
CA VAL A 484 32.49 -40.52 7.56
C VAL A 484 33.35 -40.11 8.75
N ASP A 485 34.66 -40.01 8.53
CA ASP A 485 35.64 -39.59 9.55
C ASP A 485 36.35 -38.28 9.18
N GLY A 486 37.21 -37.80 10.09
CA GLY A 486 37.98 -36.56 9.92
C GLY A 486 39.08 -36.63 8.88
N SER A 487 39.29 -37.80 8.25
CA SER A 487 40.19 -37.90 7.09
C SER A 487 39.50 -37.43 5.79
N CYS A 488 38.16 -37.40 5.78
CA CYS A 488 37.36 -37.11 4.59
C CYS A 488 36.87 -35.65 4.50
N VAL A 489 36.67 -34.98 5.64
CA VAL A 489 36.02 -33.65 5.73
C VAL A 489 36.64 -32.78 6.83
N SER A 490 36.40 -31.47 6.77
CA SER A 490 36.85 -30.53 7.81
C SER A 490 36.13 -30.74 9.14
N ASP A 491 36.73 -30.29 10.25
CA ASP A 491 36.17 -30.40 11.60
C ASP A 491 34.77 -29.77 11.72
N ALA A 492 34.53 -28.65 11.03
CA ALA A 492 33.23 -27.97 11.03
C ALA A 492 32.14 -28.82 10.37
N VAL A 493 32.43 -29.43 9.22
CA VAL A 493 31.52 -30.33 8.51
C VAL A 493 31.31 -31.63 9.30
N LEU A 494 32.39 -32.18 9.87
CA LEU A 494 32.32 -33.35 10.73
C LEU A 494 31.44 -33.10 11.96
N LYS A 495 31.56 -31.93 12.60
CA LYS A 495 30.68 -31.52 13.71
C LYS A 495 29.21 -31.50 13.29
N CYS A 496 28.91 -30.98 12.10
CA CYS A 496 27.55 -30.99 11.53
C CYS A 496 27.03 -32.43 11.35
N ILE A 497 27.83 -33.33 10.79
CA ILE A 497 27.46 -34.75 10.61
C ILE A 497 27.26 -35.43 11.97
N GLN A 498 28.13 -35.15 12.94
CA GLN A 498 28.04 -35.69 14.29
C GLN A 498 26.75 -35.28 15.01
N THR A 499 26.19 -34.10 14.71
CA THR A 499 24.88 -33.73 15.28
C THR A 499 23.77 -34.69 14.88
N VAL A 500 23.87 -35.37 13.73
CA VAL A 500 22.91 -36.37 13.26
C VAL A 500 23.17 -37.72 13.93
N THR A 501 24.44 -38.12 14.05
CA THR A 501 24.82 -39.43 14.60
C THR A 501 24.71 -39.50 16.13
N LEU A 502 24.83 -38.37 16.84
CA LEU A 502 24.74 -38.30 18.30
C LEU A 502 23.32 -38.15 18.86
N VAL A 503 22.29 -37.96 18.01
CA VAL A 503 20.91 -37.95 18.49
C VAL A 503 20.58 -39.34 19.03
N GLN A 504 20.50 -39.45 20.36
CA GLN A 504 19.91 -40.59 21.07
C GLN A 504 18.39 -40.51 20.95
N GLU A 505 17.76 -41.68 20.83
CA GLU A 505 16.31 -41.87 20.79
C GLU A 505 15.65 -41.24 22.02
N ASP A 506 14.68 -40.36 21.80
CA ASP A 506 13.60 -40.02 22.75
C ASP A 506 12.26 -40.34 22.10
#